data_AF-A0A968PU50-F1
#
_entry.id   AF-A0A968PU50-F1
#
_cell.length_a   1.000
_cell.length_b   1.000
_cell.length_c   1.000
_cell.angle_alpha   90.00
_cell.angle_beta   90.00
_cell.angle_gamma   90.00
#
_symmetry.space_group_name_H-M   'P 1'
#
loop_
_entity.id
_entity.type
_entity.pdbx_description
1 polymer ?
#
loop_
_entity_poly.entity_id
_entity_poly.type
_entity_poly.pdbx_seq_one_letter_code
_entity_poly.pdbx_strand_id
1 'polypeptide(L)'
;MTQQNLLELAKQGDPQAIATLMNRSLQPKGMTASVDVRGDRLQVLLESAQIPNRQGMVAFVRNGITTLGLKSIQSIEIISRQVGNSSPAWTEEIFLKPLTPPVSPPATPDLEVALPTASVQPPPRRPTPPRRRPVVRCHQRSLSLLR
;
A
#
# COMPACT_ATOMS: atom_id res chain seq x y z
N MET A 1 9.90 -4.40 36.25
CA MET A 1 9.88 -5.58 35.36
C MET A 1 11.17 -5.61 34.55
N THR A 2 11.87 -6.73 34.50
CA THR A 2 13.16 -6.88 33.81
C THR A 2 12.97 -7.11 32.30
N GLN A 3 13.90 -6.59 31.50
CA GLN A 3 13.89 -6.67 30.03
C GLN A 3 13.84 -8.12 29.49
N GLN A 4 14.32 -9.08 30.29
CA GLN A 4 14.29 -10.51 29.96
C GLN A 4 12.87 -11.07 29.89
N ASN A 5 11.97 -10.60 30.76
CA ASN A 5 10.58 -11.07 30.78
C ASN A 5 9.84 -10.62 29.50
N LEU A 6 10.16 -9.43 29.00
CA LEU A 6 9.55 -8.87 27.80
C LEU A 6 9.94 -9.64 26.53
N LEU A 7 11.18 -10.11 26.42
CA LEU A 7 11.60 -10.96 25.31
C LEU A 7 10.86 -12.30 25.32
N GLU A 8 10.74 -12.93 26.49
CA GLU A 8 10.03 -14.21 26.65
C GLU A 8 8.53 -14.07 26.37
N LEU A 9 7.89 -12.98 26.81
CA LEU A 9 6.50 -12.66 26.46
C LEU A 9 6.34 -12.42 24.96
N ALA A 10 7.25 -11.67 24.35
CA ALA A 10 7.21 -11.45 22.91
C ALA A 10 7.31 -12.76 22.14
N LYS A 11 8.20 -13.68 22.53
CA LYS A 11 8.33 -15.04 21.96
C LYS A 11 7.06 -15.90 22.11
N GLN A 12 6.28 -15.66 23.16
CA GLN A 12 4.98 -16.33 23.37
C GLN A 12 3.87 -15.75 22.49
N GLY A 13 4.14 -14.66 21.77
CA GLY A 13 3.14 -13.96 20.98
C GLY A 13 2.39 -12.89 21.78
N ASP A 14 2.94 -12.44 22.91
CA ASP A 14 2.29 -11.39 23.70
C ASP A 14 2.26 -10.06 22.92
N PRO A 15 1.07 -9.50 22.63
CA PRO A 15 0.95 -8.28 21.83
C PRO A 15 1.63 -7.08 22.50
N GLN A 16 1.54 -6.96 23.82
CA GLN A 16 2.07 -5.80 24.53
C GLN A 16 3.60 -5.80 24.53
N ALA A 17 4.22 -6.97 24.69
CA ALA A 17 5.65 -7.14 24.63
C ALA A 17 6.20 -6.86 23.23
N ILE A 18 5.56 -7.39 22.19
CA ILE A 18 5.96 -7.14 20.79
C ILE A 18 5.82 -5.66 20.45
N ALA A 19 4.71 -5.03 20.83
CA ALA A 19 4.50 -3.59 20.65
C ALA A 19 5.59 -2.78 21.36
N THR A 20 5.96 -3.16 22.58
CA THR A 20 7.01 -2.45 23.34
C THR A 20 8.37 -2.56 22.64
N LEU A 21 8.72 -3.73 22.11
CA LEU A 21 9.95 -3.92 21.32
C LEU A 21 9.97 -3.07 20.05
N MET A 22 8.86 -3.03 19.32
CA MET A 22 8.73 -2.20 18.11
C MET A 22 8.81 -0.71 18.46
N ASN A 23 8.06 -0.26 19.46
CA ASN A 23 8.07 1.12 19.93
C ASN A 23 9.48 1.56 20.34
N ARG A 24 10.28 0.71 20.96
CA ARG A 24 11.67 1.06 21.32
C ARG A 24 12.52 1.48 20.11
N SER A 25 12.24 0.96 18.92
CA SER A 25 12.94 1.30 17.68
C SER A 25 12.27 2.43 16.89
N LEU A 26 10.98 2.67 17.12
CA LEU A 26 10.11 3.57 16.36
C LEU A 26 9.87 4.93 17.06
N GLN A 27 9.79 4.93 18.39
CA GLN A 27 9.68 6.14 19.22
C GLN A 27 10.80 7.16 18.97
N PRO A 28 12.10 6.79 18.83
CA PRO A 28 13.13 7.78 18.52
C PRO A 28 12.93 8.45 17.14
N LYS A 29 12.08 7.88 16.28
CA LYS A 29 11.71 8.43 14.97
C LYS A 29 10.32 9.10 14.97
N GLY A 30 9.69 9.25 16.15
CA GLY A 30 8.36 9.83 16.27
C GLY A 30 7.23 8.95 15.72
N MET A 31 7.42 7.63 15.78
CA MET A 31 6.43 6.64 15.32
C MET A 31 5.98 5.77 16.49
N THR A 32 4.71 5.37 16.47
CA THR A 32 4.09 4.51 17.47
C THR A 32 3.59 3.24 16.79
N ALA A 33 3.86 2.08 17.39
CA ALA A 33 3.32 0.80 16.95
C ALA A 33 2.41 0.20 18.02
N SER A 34 1.20 -0.17 17.64
CA SER A 34 0.26 -0.93 18.44
C SER A 34 0.15 -2.32 17.85
N VAL A 35 0.26 -3.34 18.70
CA VAL A 35 0.11 -4.73 18.28
C VAL A 35 -1.08 -5.32 19.02
N ASP A 36 -1.87 -6.09 18.29
CA ASP A 36 -3.00 -6.81 18.82
C ASP A 36 -2.96 -8.23 18.25
N VAL A 37 -3.31 -9.23 19.07
CA VAL A 37 -3.32 -10.63 18.65
C VAL A 37 -4.75 -11.14 18.75
N ARG A 38 -5.23 -11.74 17.66
CA ARG A 38 -6.56 -12.34 17.53
C ARG A 38 -6.38 -13.80 17.12
N GLY A 39 -6.29 -14.68 18.11
CA GLY A 39 -5.99 -16.11 17.89
C GLY A 39 -4.63 -16.28 17.21
N ASP A 40 -4.65 -16.79 15.99
CA ASP A 40 -3.45 -17.06 15.18
C ASP A 40 -3.01 -15.90 14.27
N ARG A 41 -3.72 -14.76 14.32
CA ARG A 41 -3.44 -13.56 13.51
C ARG A 41 -2.90 -12.44 14.38
N LEU A 42 -1.78 -11.85 13.95
CA LEU A 42 -1.15 -10.72 14.62
C LEU A 42 -1.39 -9.44 13.82
N GLN A 43 -2.05 -8.46 14.40
CA GLN A 43 -2.34 -7.17 13.80
C GLN A 43 -1.38 -6.11 14.34
N VAL A 44 -0.72 -5.37 13.46
CA VAL A 44 0.24 -4.30 13.78
C VAL A 44 -0.26 -3.00 13.18
N LEU A 45 -0.70 -2.07 14.00
CA LEU A 45 -1.00 -0.70 13.60
C LEU A 45 0.23 0.19 13.85
N LEU A 46 0.82 0.71 12.79
CA LEU A 46 1.86 1.73 12.86
C LEU A 46 1.24 3.10 12.61
N GLU A 47 1.40 4.00 13.57
CA GLU A 47 1.00 5.39 13.46
C GLU A 47 2.25 6.28 13.42
N SER A 48 2.36 7.11 12.38
CA SER A 48 3.56 7.89 12.12
C SER A 48 3.24 9.22 11.45
N ALA A 49 4.03 10.27 11.71
CA ALA A 49 3.85 11.55 11.01
C ALA A 49 4.21 11.43 9.52
N GLN A 50 5.22 10.61 9.20
CA GLN A 50 5.66 10.31 7.85
C GLN A 50 5.45 8.83 7.55
N ILE A 51 4.74 8.53 6.46
CA ILE A 51 4.46 7.15 6.04
C ILE A 51 5.77 6.44 5.65
N PRO A 52 6.12 5.33 6.32
CA PRO A 52 7.29 4.54 5.98
C PRO A 52 7.05 3.71 4.71
N ASN A 53 8.15 3.37 4.01
CA ASN A 53 8.08 2.52 2.83
C ASN A 53 7.52 1.13 3.17
N ARG A 54 6.46 0.70 2.47
CA ARG A 54 5.76 -0.57 2.68
C ARG A 54 6.72 -1.76 2.74
N GLN A 55 7.51 -1.98 1.68
CA GLN A 55 8.44 -3.11 1.62
C GLN A 55 9.47 -3.10 2.76
N GLY A 56 9.99 -1.92 3.13
CA GLY A 56 10.96 -1.79 4.21
C GLY A 56 10.36 -2.18 5.57
N MET A 57 9.12 -1.75 5.82
CA MET A 57 8.42 -2.05 7.06
C MET A 57 7.98 -3.52 7.13
N VAL A 58 7.50 -4.08 6.02
CA VAL A 58 7.17 -5.50 5.87
C VAL A 58 8.39 -6.37 6.16
N ALA A 59 9.55 -6.02 5.59
CA ALA A 59 10.80 -6.73 5.86
C ALA A 59 11.24 -6.60 7.33
N PHE A 60 11.10 -5.41 7.92
CA PHE A 60 11.40 -5.17 9.34
C PHE A 60 10.54 -6.03 10.27
N VAL A 61 9.22 -6.02 10.07
CA VAL A 61 8.28 -6.82 10.86
C VAL A 61 8.55 -8.30 10.66
N ARG A 62 8.71 -8.76 9.42
CA ARG A 62 9.04 -10.16 9.11
C ARG A 62 10.33 -10.61 9.81
N ASN A 63 11.40 -9.81 9.76
CA ASN A 63 12.63 -10.11 10.49
C ASN A 63 12.43 -10.12 12.00
N GLY A 64 11.68 -9.16 12.56
CA GLY A 64 11.39 -9.12 13.99
C GLY A 64 10.68 -10.38 14.47
N ILE A 65 9.65 -10.81 13.74
CA ILE A 65 8.88 -12.02 14.07
C ILE A 65 9.71 -13.30 13.88
N THR A 66 10.53 -13.36 12.83
CA THR A 66 11.46 -14.48 12.59
C THR A 66 12.51 -14.57 13.71
N THR A 67 13.03 -13.42 14.15
CA THR A 67 14.01 -13.32 15.24
C THR A 67 13.41 -13.73 16.58
N LEU A 68 12.15 -13.36 16.81
CA LEU A 68 11.37 -13.79 17.97
C LEU A 68 10.97 -15.27 17.90
N GLY A 69 11.03 -15.90 16.71
CA GLY A 69 10.70 -17.32 16.55
C GLY A 69 9.24 -17.64 16.84
N LEU A 70 8.31 -16.74 16.50
CA LEU A 70 6.87 -16.95 16.74
C LEU A 70 6.32 -18.02 15.81
N LYS A 71 6.31 -19.26 16.27
CA LYS A 71 5.73 -20.41 15.54
C LYS A 71 4.21 -20.50 15.68
N SER A 72 3.63 -19.80 16.66
CA SER A 72 2.20 -19.83 16.96
C SER A 72 1.37 -18.90 16.07
N ILE A 73 2.00 -17.93 15.40
CA ILE A 73 1.30 -16.99 14.51
C ILE A 73 1.34 -17.54 13.08
N GLN A 74 0.21 -17.49 12.38
CA GLN A 74 0.09 -17.97 11.00
C GLN A 74 0.11 -16.83 9.99
N SER A 75 -0.51 -15.71 10.35
CA SER A 75 -0.59 -14.51 9.51
C SER A 75 -0.40 -13.23 10.34
N ILE A 76 0.15 -12.22 9.69
CA ILE A 76 0.44 -10.91 10.28
C ILE A 76 -0.18 -9.85 9.38
N GLU A 77 -1.02 -8.98 9.92
CA GLU A 77 -1.56 -7.81 9.24
C GLU A 77 -0.83 -6.56 9.71
N ILE A 78 -0.28 -5.79 8.78
CA ILE A 78 0.45 -4.56 9.04
C ILE A 78 -0.33 -3.41 8.44
N ILE A 79 -0.82 -2.51 9.29
CA ILE A 79 -1.59 -1.33 8.93
C ILE A 79 -0.73 -0.12 9.24
N SER A 80 -0.43 0.71 8.25
CA SER A 80 0.24 1.98 8.48
C SER A 80 -0.74 3.14 8.33
N ARG A 81 -0.72 4.05 9.29
CA ARG A 81 -1.57 5.22 9.39
C ARG A 81 -0.72 6.48 9.55
N GLN A 82 -1.13 7.54 8.87
CA GLN A 82 -0.54 8.86 9.09
C GLN A 82 -1.22 9.53 10.28
N VAL A 83 -0.43 10.10 11.19
CA VAL A 83 -0.95 10.96 12.27
C VAL A 83 -1.79 12.08 11.64
N GLY A 84 -3.02 12.24 12.10
CA GLY A 84 -3.96 13.23 11.58
C GLY A 84 -4.83 12.75 10.41
N ASN A 85 -4.56 11.59 9.82
CA ASN A 85 -5.45 10.98 8.83
C ASN A 85 -6.35 9.91 9.47
N SER A 86 -7.59 9.82 9.01
CA SER A 86 -8.52 8.76 9.44
C SER A 86 -8.34 7.45 8.67
N SER A 87 -7.73 7.51 7.48
CA SER A 87 -7.50 6.35 6.63
C SER A 87 -6.10 5.79 6.82
N PRO A 88 -5.93 4.46 6.81
CA PRO A 88 -4.60 3.85 6.72
C PRO A 88 -3.99 4.20 5.36
N ALA A 89 -2.71 4.57 5.37
CA ALA A 89 -1.94 4.84 4.15
C ALA A 89 -1.71 3.57 3.34
N TRP A 90 -1.49 2.45 4.01
CA TRP A 90 -1.40 1.14 3.38
C TRP A 90 -1.59 0.02 4.41
N THR A 91 -2.11 -1.11 3.94
CA THR A 91 -2.22 -2.36 4.71
C THR A 91 -1.53 -3.48 3.95
N GLU A 92 -0.73 -4.30 4.63
CA GLU A 92 -0.07 -5.47 4.08
C GLU A 92 -0.31 -6.69 4.98
N GLU A 93 -0.65 -7.82 4.39
CA GLU A 93 -0.77 -9.09 5.10
C GLU A 93 0.39 -10.03 4.73
N ILE A 94 1.03 -10.61 5.73
CA ILE A 94 2.16 -11.53 5.59
C ILE A 94 1.78 -12.88 6.18
N PHE A 95 1.90 -13.94 5.40
CA PHE A 95 1.74 -15.31 5.87
C PHE A 95 3.12 -15.89 6.24
N LEU A 96 3.26 -16.38 7.46
CA LEU A 96 4.52 -16.96 7.97
C LEU A 96 4.76 -18.37 7.45
N LYS A 97 3.68 -19.13 7.20
CA LYS A 97 3.74 -20.40 6.48
C LYS A 97 3.68 -20.09 4.98
N PRO A 98 4.61 -20.59 4.17
CA PRO A 98 4.42 -20.59 2.74
C PRO A 98 3.23 -21.51 2.44
N LEU A 99 2.09 -20.93 2.12
CA LEU A 99 1.23 -21.56 1.12
C LEU A 99 2.09 -21.59 -0.14
N THR A 100 2.47 -22.77 -0.57
CA THR A 100 3.16 -23.05 -1.82
C THR A 100 2.71 -22.06 -2.89
N PRO A 101 3.60 -21.25 -3.49
CA PRO A 101 3.17 -20.28 -4.48
C PRO A 101 2.70 -21.02 -5.73
N PRO A 102 1.47 -20.81 -6.24
CA PRO A 102 1.29 -20.88 -7.68
C PRO A 102 2.01 -19.64 -8.25
N VAL A 103 3.22 -19.89 -8.77
CA VAL A 103 3.81 -19.19 -9.92
C VAL A 103 3.30 -17.77 -10.15
N SER A 104 4.03 -16.77 -9.65
CA SER A 104 4.20 -15.53 -10.41
C SER A 104 5.62 -15.56 -10.94
N PRO A 105 5.83 -15.85 -12.24
CA PRO A 105 7.15 -15.77 -12.85
C PRO A 105 7.67 -14.33 -12.76
N PRO A 106 9.01 -14.16 -12.81
CA PRO A 106 9.65 -12.85 -12.70
C PRO A 106 9.16 -11.93 -13.82
N ALA A 107 9.11 -10.63 -13.53
CA ALA A 107 8.85 -9.61 -14.52
C ALA A 107 9.70 -9.84 -15.78
N THR A 108 9.04 -10.25 -16.86
CA THR A 108 9.59 -10.20 -18.20
C THR A 108 8.63 -9.31 -19.00
N PRO A 109 9.08 -8.15 -19.50
CA PRO A 109 8.25 -7.27 -20.30
C PRO A 109 8.26 -7.77 -21.76
N ASP A 110 7.14 -8.28 -22.28
CA ASP A 110 6.76 -8.09 -23.69
C ASP A 110 5.32 -8.57 -23.97
N LEU A 111 4.64 -7.86 -24.90
CA LEU A 111 3.46 -8.18 -25.75
C LEU A 111 2.59 -9.43 -25.40
N GLU A 112 1.24 -9.44 -25.33
CA GLU A 112 0.20 -8.81 -26.18
C GLU A 112 -1.24 -9.21 -25.67
N VAL A 113 -2.19 -8.25 -25.66
CA VAL A 113 -3.70 -8.33 -25.89
C VAL A 113 -4.59 -9.16 -24.93
N ALA A 114 -5.79 -8.75 -24.44
CA ALA A 114 -6.64 -7.54 -24.49
C ALA A 114 -7.86 -7.65 -23.53
N LEU A 115 -8.31 -6.50 -22.96
CA LEU A 115 -9.69 -5.97 -22.68
C LEU A 115 -10.82 -6.86 -22.05
N PRO A 116 -11.85 -6.31 -21.32
CA PRO A 116 -12.28 -4.90 -21.30
C PRO A 116 -12.82 -4.29 -19.95
N THR A 117 -13.03 -2.96 -19.99
CA THR A 117 -14.10 -2.10 -19.41
C THR A 117 -14.13 -1.62 -17.93
N ALA A 118 -13.92 -0.29 -17.81
CA ALA A 118 -14.58 0.72 -16.96
C ALA A 118 -14.20 0.90 -15.47
N SER A 119 -13.32 1.88 -15.22
CA SER A 119 -13.79 3.16 -14.67
C SER A 119 -12.74 4.26 -14.81
N VAL A 120 -13.04 5.13 -15.76
CA VAL A 120 -12.65 6.52 -15.96
C VAL A 120 -11.82 7.18 -14.84
N GLN A 121 -10.57 7.50 -15.16
CA GLN A 121 -9.98 8.80 -14.80
C GLN A 121 -9.27 9.37 -16.03
N PRO A 122 -9.63 10.58 -16.52
CA PRO A 122 -8.92 11.21 -17.63
C PRO A 122 -7.69 12.01 -17.14
N PRO A 123 -6.47 11.74 -17.64
CA PRO A 123 -5.32 12.63 -17.51
C PRO A 123 -5.33 13.76 -18.57
N PRO A 124 -4.54 14.84 -18.38
CA PRO A 124 -4.82 16.15 -18.97
C PRO A 124 -4.49 16.26 -20.46
N ARG A 125 -5.32 17.05 -21.16
CA ARG A 125 -5.21 17.33 -22.60
C ARG A 125 -3.96 18.15 -22.89
N ARG A 126 -3.08 17.65 -23.79
CA ARG A 126 -2.12 18.48 -24.53
C ARG A 126 -2.58 18.68 -25.98
N PRO A 127 -2.20 19.81 -26.59
CA PRO A 127 -2.89 20.39 -27.74
C PRO A 127 -2.53 19.68 -29.04
N THR A 128 -3.55 19.47 -29.87
CA THR A 128 -3.40 18.94 -31.23
C THR A 128 -2.90 20.02 -32.20
N PRO A 129 -2.03 19.66 -33.17
CA PRO A 129 -1.52 20.59 -34.18
C PRO A 129 -2.58 20.89 -35.26
N PRO A 130 -2.47 22.03 -35.96
CA PRO A 130 -3.49 22.46 -36.91
C PRO A 130 -3.35 21.70 -38.23
N ARG A 131 -4.41 21.02 -38.67
CA ARG A 131 -4.46 20.44 -40.01
C ARG A 131 -5.37 21.26 -40.92
N ARG A 132 -4.73 21.82 -41.95
CA ARG A 132 -5.29 22.61 -43.04
C ARG A 132 -6.29 21.80 -43.87
N ARG A 133 -7.42 22.47 -44.19
CA ARG A 133 -8.24 22.50 -45.43
C ARG A 133 -8.76 21.16 -46.00
N PRO A 134 -9.98 21.13 -46.57
CA PRO A 134 -10.15 21.57 -47.96
C PRO A 134 -11.36 22.49 -48.20
N VAL A 135 -11.27 23.19 -49.32
CA VAL A 135 -12.28 24.05 -49.92
C VAL A 135 -13.51 23.24 -50.32
N VAL A 136 -14.70 23.78 -50.08
CA VAL A 136 -15.90 23.44 -50.87
C VAL A 136 -16.71 24.71 -51.10
N ARG A 137 -16.74 25.12 -52.36
CA ARG A 137 -17.66 26.06 -52.97
C ARG A 137 -19.10 25.55 -52.82
N CYS A 138 -19.99 26.41 -52.35
CA CYS A 138 -21.40 26.49 -52.75
C CYS A 138 -21.85 27.91 -52.38
N HIS A 139 -21.70 28.91 -53.26
CA HIS A 139 -22.77 29.38 -54.16
C HIS A 139 -24.17 29.00 -53.68
N GLN A 140 -24.94 29.98 -53.19
CA GLN A 140 -26.09 30.52 -53.94
C GLN A 140 -27.10 31.27 -53.04
N ARG A 141 -27.40 32.52 -53.47
CA ARG A 141 -28.63 33.34 -53.24
C ARG A 141 -28.95 33.74 -51.80
N SER A 142 -29.57 34.87 -51.48
CA SER A 142 -29.92 36.16 -52.10
C SER A 142 -30.84 36.83 -51.06
N LEU A 143 -31.04 38.15 -51.18
CA LEU A 143 -32.04 39.01 -50.53
C LEU A 143 -31.57 39.61 -49.19
N SER A 144 -31.09 40.85 -49.11
CA SER A 144 -31.71 42.17 -49.38
C SER A 144 -32.35 42.79 -48.14
N LEU A 145 -31.87 44.00 -47.79
CA LEU A 145 -32.55 45.11 -47.08
C LEU A 145 -32.77 44.87 -45.56
N LEU A 146 -32.66 45.85 -44.66
CA LEU A 146 -32.80 47.29 -44.78
C LEU A 146 -31.98 47.99 -43.68
N ARG A 147 -31.78 49.28 -43.96
CA ARG A 147 -31.09 50.36 -43.26
C ARG A 147 -31.29 50.49 -41.75
#